data_AF-A0A8X7CR75-F1
#
_entry.id   AF-A0A8X7CR75-F1
#
_cell.length_a   1.000
_cell.length_b   1.000
_cell.length_c   1.000
_cell.angle_alpha   90.00
_cell.angle_beta   90.00
_cell.angle_gamma   90.00
#
_symmetry.space_group_name_H-M   'P 1'
#
loop_
_entity.id
_entity.type
_entity.pdbx_description
1 polymer ?
#
loop_
_entity_poly.entity_id
_entity_poly.type
_entity_poly.pdbx_seq_one_letter_code
_entity_poly.pdbx_strand_id
1 'polypeptide(L)'
;MTQLLRVGLKNNKITNIPEKVFRGIYDNLLVLLLEGNPISCNCTFKWIVSGTEHINPDKYITGICDSPQEMKGRELIDLVPYDFSCCP
;
A
#
# COMPACT_ATOMS: atom_id res chain seq x y z
N MET A 1 0.83 -25.04 2.91
CA MET A 1 1.49 -23.74 2.65
C MET A 1 0.62 -22.97 1.68
N THR A 2 -0.13 -21.97 2.16
CA THR A 2 -0.94 -21.10 1.31
C THR A 2 -0.05 -19.96 0.81
N GLN A 3 0.36 -20.04 -0.46
CA GLN A 3 1.09 -18.95 -1.11
C GLN A 3 0.07 -17.96 -1.68
N LEU A 4 -0.25 -16.92 -0.91
CA LEU A 4 -1.16 -15.88 -1.37
C LEU A 4 -0.37 -14.87 -2.22
N LEU A 5 -0.33 -15.12 -3.52
CA LEU A 5 0.40 -14.27 -4.47
C LEU A 5 -0.37 -12.98 -4.80
N ARG A 6 -1.70 -13.01 -4.69
CA ARG A 6 -2.58 -11.91 -5.12
C ARG A 6 -3.70 -11.66 -4.12
N VAL A 7 -3.86 -10.39 -3.73
CA VAL A 7 -4.92 -9.91 -2.84
C VAL A 7 -5.71 -8.83 -3.56
N GLY A 8 -7.01 -9.05 -3.72
CA GLY A 8 -7.93 -8.08 -4.30
C GLY A 8 -8.87 -7.51 -3.25
N LEU A 9 -8.82 -6.19 -3.02
CA LEU A 9 -9.64 -5.47 -2.05
C LEU A 9 -10.34 -4.24 -2.66
N LYS A 10 -10.49 -4.23 -4.00
CA LYS A 10 -11.08 -3.12 -4.75
C LYS A 10 -12.48 -2.74 -4.26
N ASN A 11 -12.85 -1.47 -4.40
CA ASN A 11 -14.20 -0.94 -4.16
C ASN A 11 -14.75 -1.23 -2.75
N ASN A 12 -13.90 -1.09 -1.73
CA ASN A 12 -14.29 -1.17 -0.33
C ASN A 12 -14.17 0.21 0.35
N LYS A 13 -14.26 0.22 1.69
CA LYS A 13 -14.11 1.43 2.52
C LYS A 13 -12.81 1.42 3.31
N ILE A 14 -11.76 0.81 2.74
CA ILE A 14 -10.47 0.69 3.41
C ILE A 14 -9.80 2.06 3.40
N THR A 15 -9.49 2.57 4.58
CA THR A 15 -8.68 3.79 4.70
C THR A 15 -7.22 3.47 4.97
N ASN A 16 -6.94 2.37 5.63
CA ASN A 16 -5.58 1.97 5.98
C ASN A 16 -5.56 0.46 6.22
N ILE A 17 -4.41 -0.17 6.00
CA ILE A 17 -4.16 -1.56 6.36
C ILE A 17 -2.96 -1.57 7.28
N PRO A 18 -3.08 -2.03 8.53
CA PRO A 18 -1.94 -2.15 9.42
C PRO A 18 -0.93 -3.19 8.91
N GLU A 19 0.36 -2.89 8.97
CA GLU A 19 1.45 -3.79 8.54
C GLU A 19 1.33 -5.20 9.12
N LYS A 20 0.95 -5.30 10.40
CA LYS A 20 0.76 -6.57 11.11
C LYS A 20 -0.21 -7.54 10.42
N VAL A 21 -1.17 -7.04 9.63
CA VAL A 21 -2.13 -7.86 8.89
C VAL A 21 -1.45 -8.60 7.75
N PHE A 22 -0.47 -7.95 7.11
CA PHE A 22 0.22 -8.49 5.95
C PHE A 22 1.60 -9.07 6.26
N ARG A 23 2.15 -8.87 7.46
CA ARG A 23 3.48 -9.34 7.86
C ARG A 23 3.77 -10.81 7.51
N GLY A 24 2.79 -11.71 7.65
CA GLY A 24 2.97 -13.13 7.34
C GLY A 24 2.94 -13.50 5.85
N ILE A 25 2.48 -12.60 4.98
CA ILE A 25 2.32 -12.83 3.54
C ILE A 25 3.07 -11.82 2.68
N TYR A 26 3.60 -10.73 3.26
CA TYR A 26 4.14 -9.58 2.53
C TYR A 26 5.28 -9.94 1.58
N ASP A 27 6.16 -10.86 1.97
CA ASP A 27 7.29 -11.30 1.15
C ASP A 27 6.86 -12.12 -0.06
N ASN A 28 5.73 -12.84 0.05
CA ASN A 28 5.18 -13.67 -1.02
C ASN A 28 4.10 -12.95 -1.85
N LEU A 29 3.66 -11.78 -1.40
CA LEU A 29 2.62 -11.01 -2.08
C LEU A 29 3.20 -10.35 -3.32
N LEU A 30 2.68 -10.71 -4.50
CA LEU A 30 3.05 -10.09 -5.77
C LEU A 30 2.06 -9.00 -6.16
N VAL A 31 0.76 -9.19 -5.93
CA VAL A 31 -0.26 -8.26 -6.40
C VAL A 31 -1.19 -7.83 -5.28
N LEU A 32 -1.32 -6.52 -5.06
CA LEU A 32 -2.28 -5.93 -4.14
C LEU A 32 -3.12 -4.87 -4.86
N LEU A 33 -4.45 -5.04 -4.81
CA LEU A 33 -5.39 -4.20 -5.52
C LEU A 33 -6.29 -3.42 -4.56
N LEU A 34 -6.08 -2.11 -4.44
CA LEU A 34 -6.79 -1.22 -3.51
C LEU A 34 -7.61 -0.13 -4.21
N GLU A 35 -7.76 -0.16 -5.52
CA GLU A 35 -8.50 0.87 -6.26
C GLU A 35 -9.95 0.99 -5.78
N GLY A 36 -10.49 2.20 -5.78
CA GLY A 36 -11.85 2.48 -5.30
C GLY A 36 -12.00 2.47 -3.78
N ASN A 37 -10.89 2.59 -3.02
CA ASN A 37 -10.90 2.77 -1.57
C ASN A 37 -10.42 4.18 -1.18
N PRO A 38 -10.92 4.77 -0.08
CA PRO A 38 -10.47 6.07 0.42
C PRO A 38 -9.15 5.97 1.20
N ILE A 39 -8.05 5.63 0.52
CA ILE A 39 -6.77 5.31 1.16
C ILE A 39 -6.13 6.55 1.80
N SER A 40 -5.76 6.42 3.07
CA SER A 40 -5.00 7.41 3.83
C SER A 40 -3.50 7.11 3.74
N CYS A 41 -2.83 7.80 2.83
CA CYS A 41 -1.39 7.74 2.59
C CYS A 41 -0.60 8.57 3.61
N ASN A 42 -0.80 8.26 4.89
CA ASN A 42 -0.04 8.85 6.00
C ASN A 42 1.07 7.89 6.46
N CYS A 43 1.89 8.32 7.42
CA CYS A 43 3.05 7.54 7.84
C CYS A 43 2.75 6.15 8.43
N THR A 44 1.53 5.90 8.92
CA THR A 44 1.15 4.54 9.36
C THR A 44 0.95 3.57 8.20
N PHE A 45 0.76 4.09 6.98
CA PHE A 45 0.62 3.31 5.76
C PHE A 45 1.92 3.22 4.94
N LYS A 46 3.00 3.85 5.41
CA LYS A 46 4.33 3.85 4.78
C LYS A 46 4.84 2.46 4.40
N TRP A 47 4.50 1.43 5.18
CA TRP A 47 4.93 0.06 4.92
C TRP A 47 4.49 -0.46 3.55
N ILE A 48 3.40 0.09 2.98
CA ILE A 48 2.84 -0.34 1.70
C ILE A 48 3.82 -0.15 0.54
N VAL A 49 4.67 0.88 0.63
CA VAL A 49 5.75 1.17 -0.32
C VAL A 49 7.12 0.80 0.25
N SER A 50 7.23 0.56 1.56
CA SER A 50 8.50 0.17 2.18
C SER A 50 8.79 -1.28 1.81
N GLY A 51 9.69 -1.46 0.86
CA GLY A 51 10.00 -2.75 0.27
C GLY A 51 9.98 -2.72 -1.25
N THR A 52 9.36 -1.74 -1.91
CA THR A 52 9.47 -1.62 -3.38
C THR A 52 10.89 -1.28 -3.83
N GLU A 53 11.72 -0.68 -2.95
CA GLU A 53 13.13 -0.36 -3.22
C GLU A 53 14.06 -1.58 -3.19
N HIS A 54 13.65 -2.69 -2.58
CA HIS A 54 14.48 -3.89 -2.37
C HIS A 54 13.80 -5.22 -2.71
N ILE A 55 12.52 -5.22 -3.08
CA ILE A 55 11.72 -6.44 -3.29
C ILE A 55 11.24 -6.50 -4.73
N ASN A 56 11.52 -7.66 -5.33
CA ASN A 56 10.90 -8.27 -6.50
C ASN A 56 10.27 -7.30 -7.53
N PRO A 57 10.87 -7.10 -8.72
CA PRO A 57 10.31 -6.26 -9.77
C PRO A 57 8.88 -6.67 -10.20
N ASP A 58 8.44 -7.88 -9.83
CA ASP A 58 7.09 -8.38 -10.08
C ASP A 58 6.05 -7.93 -9.03
N LYS A 59 6.46 -7.26 -7.94
CA LYS A 59 5.53 -6.75 -6.92
C LYS A 59 4.81 -5.51 -7.44
N TYR A 60 3.48 -5.59 -7.51
CA TYR A 60 2.60 -4.59 -8.09
C TYR A 60 1.46 -4.24 -7.13
N ILE A 61 1.46 -2.99 -6.66
CA ILE A 61 0.47 -2.45 -5.72
C ILE A 61 -0.25 -1.29 -6.40
N THR A 62 -1.57 -1.31 -6.35
CA THR A 62 -2.42 -0.28 -6.96
C THR A 62 -3.35 0.34 -5.93
N GLY A 63 -3.64 1.62 -6.11
CA GLY A 63 -4.51 2.40 -5.23
C GLY A 63 -4.23 3.89 -5.41
N ILE A 64 -5.21 4.71 -5.07
CA ILE A 64 -5.13 6.16 -5.14
C ILE A 64 -5.33 6.71 -3.73
N CYS A 65 -4.47 7.62 -3.32
CA CYS A 65 -4.59 8.30 -2.04
C CYS A 65 -5.82 9.23 -2.05
N ASP A 66 -6.64 9.16 -1.00
CA ASP A 66 -7.72 10.13 -0.74
C ASP A 66 -7.32 11.14 0.34
N SER A 67 -6.40 10.77 1.24
CA SER A 67 -5.86 11.65 2.28
C SER A 67 -4.38 11.35 2.58
N PRO A 68 -3.63 12.28 3.19
CA PRO A 68 -4.00 13.67 3.47
C PRO A 68 -4.13 14.49 2.17
N GLN A 69 -4.58 15.74 2.27
CA GLN A 69 -4.95 16.56 1.10
C GLN A 69 -3.78 16.74 0.12
N GLU A 70 -2.55 16.80 0.61
CA GLU A 70 -1.31 16.92 -0.17
C GLU A 70 -1.02 15.67 -1.00
N MET A 71 -1.53 14.51 -0.57
CA MET A 71 -1.34 13.22 -1.23
C MET A 71 -2.55 12.86 -2.10
N LYS A 72 -3.67 13.58 -1.98
CA LYS A 72 -4.92 13.24 -2.65
C LYS A 72 -4.74 13.17 -4.16
N GLY A 73 -5.16 12.05 -4.75
CA GLY A 73 -5.06 11.77 -6.18
C GLY A 73 -3.74 11.16 -6.64
N ARG A 74 -2.71 11.05 -5.78
CA ARG A 74 -1.48 10.34 -6.12
C ARG A 74 -1.69 8.83 -6.11
N GLU A 75 -1.07 8.14 -7.06
CA GLU A 75 -1.09 6.67 -7.14
C GLU A 75 -0.03 6.06 -6.23
N LEU A 76 -0.38 4.98 -5.51
CA LEU A 76 0.54 4.29 -4.60
C LEU A 76 1.82 3.79 -5.28
N ILE A 77 1.76 3.46 -6.57
CA ILE A 77 2.91 2.96 -7.34
C ILE A 77 3.98 4.03 -7.58
N ASP A 78 3.58 5.31 -7.57
CA ASP A 78 4.47 6.45 -7.80
C ASP A 78 5.03 7.03 -6.50
N LEU A 79 4.66 6.45 -5.35
CA LEU A 79 5.09 6.93 -4.04
C LEU A 79 6.32 6.19 -3.56
N VAL A 80 7.21 6.95 -2.91
CA VAL A 80 8.38 6.42 -2.21
C VAL A 80 8.19 6.52 -0.69
N PRO A 81 8.90 5.72 0.11
CA PRO A 81 8.78 5.75 1.58
C PRO A 81 8.97 7.13 2.21
N TYR A 82 9.68 8.05 1.54
CA TYR A 82 9.89 9.43 1.99
C TYR A 82 8.65 10.33 1.83
N ASP A 83 7.77 10.03 0.87
CA ASP A 83 6.50 10.77 0.71
C ASP A 83 5.59 10.61 1.94
N PHE A 84 5.75 9.51 2.70
CA PHE A 84 4.96 9.18 3.88
C PHE A 84 5.55 9.75 5.19
N SER A 85 5.99 11.01 5.17
CA SER A 85 6.59 11.70 6.32
C SER A 85 5.54 11.93 7.44
N CYS A 86 5.88 11.62 8.70
CA CYS A 86 5.08 12.10 9.84
C CYS A 86 5.52 13.53 10.20
N CYS A 87 4.59 14.45 10.45
CA CYS A 87 4.90 15.62 11.28
C CYS A 87 5.11 15.14 12.73
N PRO A 88 6.17 15.62 13.43
CA PRO A 88 6.46 15.26 14.81
C PRO A 88 5.36 15.68 15.80
#